data_AF-A0A1I3UIT8-F1
#
_entry.id   AF-A0A1I3UIT8-F1
#
_cell.length_a   1.000
_cell.length_b   1.000
_cell.length_c   1.000
_cell.angle_alpha   90.00
_cell.angle_beta   90.00
_cell.angle_gamma   90.00
#
_symmetry.space_group_name_H-M   'P 1'
#
loop_
_entity.id
_entity.type
_entity.pdbx_description
1 polymer ?
#
loop_
_entity_poly.entity_id
_entity_poly.type
_entity_poly.pdbx_seq_one_letter_code
_entity_poly.pdbx_strand_id
1 'polypeptide(L)' 'MAYKIKHRSRAQEVRFPTQAAAEQYAAQFAGGLRNWTVVEAGRGAQEAAPRDEQGR' A
#
# COMPACT_ATOMS: atom_id res chain seq x y z
N MET A 1 -8.73 -6.33 -12.53
CA MET A 1 -8.18 -5.18 -11.78
C MET A 1 -7.21 -5.75 -10.77
N ALA A 2 -5.91 -5.41 -10.86
CA ALA A 2 -4.93 -5.92 -9.89
C ALA A 2 -4.70 -4.88 -8.80
N TYR A 3 -4.41 -5.33 -7.59
CA TYR A 3 -4.06 -4.50 -6.44
C TYR A 3 -2.65 -4.85 -5.98
N LYS A 4 -1.98 -3.93 -5.31
CA LYS A 4 -0.72 -4.21 -4.63
C LYS A 4 -0.68 -3.51 -3.29
N ILE A 5 0.03 -4.09 -2.34
CA ILE A 5 0.37 -3.41 -1.10
C ILE A 5 1.86 -3.12 -1.09
N LYS A 6 2.23 -1.98 -0.53
CA LYS A 6 3.61 -1.61 -0.27
C LYS A 6 3.82 -1.40 1.23
N HIS A 7 4.85 -2.02 1.79
CA HIS A 7 5.22 -1.77 3.16
C HIS A 7 5.87 -0.37 3.27
N ARG A 8 5.55 0.40 4.30
CA ARG A 8 6.03 1.78 4.46
C ARG A 8 7.51 1.86 4.79
N SER A 9 7.98 0.98 5.69
CA SER A 9 9.37 1.00 6.17
C SER A 9 10.28 -0.01 5.48
N ARG A 10 9.74 -0.85 4.58
CA ARG A 10 10.50 -1.91 3.91
C ARG A 10 10.22 -1.85 2.43
N ALA A 11 11.21 -2.14 1.60
CA ALA A 11 11.04 -2.30 0.16
C ALA A 11 10.34 -3.64 -0.17
N GLN A 12 9.19 -3.88 0.46
CA GLN A 12 8.39 -5.08 0.24
C GLN A 12 7.07 -4.68 -0.43
N GLU A 13 6.84 -5.29 -1.59
CA GLU A 13 5.61 -5.14 -2.36
C GLU A 13 4.99 -6.51 -2.60
N VAL A 14 3.68 -6.62 -2.41
CA VAL A 14 2.92 -7.84 -2.66
C VAL A 14 1.74 -7.52 -3.56
N ARG A 15 1.54 -8.32 -4.61
CA ARG A 15 0.48 -8.13 -5.60
C ARG A 15 -0.68 -9.07 -5.31
N PHE A 16 -1.90 -8.55 -5.45
CA PHE A 16 -3.14 -9.26 -5.20
C PHE A 16 -4.11 -9.09 -6.37
N PRO A 17 -4.96 -10.09 -6.62
CA PRO A 17 -5.99 -10.00 -7.64
C PRO A 17 -7.17 -9.11 -7.22
N THR A 18 -7.37 -8.84 -5.93
CA THR A 18 -8.49 -8.07 -5.39
C THR A 18 -8.07 -7.17 -4.23
N GLN A 19 -8.82 -6.09 -3.98
CA GLN A 19 -8.60 -5.18 -2.86
C GLN A 19 -8.77 -5.90 -1.51
N ALA A 20 -9.83 -6.71 -1.37
CA ALA A 20 -10.12 -7.43 -0.14
C ALA A 20 -8.97 -8.36 0.29
N ALA A 21 -8.29 -9.02 -0.67
CA ALA A 21 -7.13 -9.85 -0.38
C ALA A 21 -5.91 -9.01 0.06
N ALA A 22 -5.71 -7.84 -0.54
CA ALA A 22 -4.66 -6.90 -0.17
C ALA A 22 -4.87 -6.37 1.26
N GLU A 23 -6.11 -6.00 1.61
CA GLU A 23 -6.50 -5.54 2.94
C GLU A 23 -6.39 -6.64 3.99
N GLN A 24 -6.84 -7.87 3.69
CA GLN A 24 -6.68 -9.02 4.58
C GLN A 24 -5.21 -9.33 4.87
N TYR A 25 -4.35 -9.24 3.85
CA TYR A 25 -2.92 -9.47 4.06
C TYR A 25 -2.30 -8.36 4.92
N ALA A 26 -2.62 -7.10 4.62
CA ALA A 26 -2.15 -5.96 5.41
C ALA A 26 -2.63 -6.03 6.87
N ALA A 27 -3.86 -6.52 7.11
CA ALA A 27 -4.42 -6.70 8.45
C ALA A 27 -3.73 -7.83 9.23
N GLN A 28 -3.39 -8.93 8.56
CA GLN A 28 -2.79 -10.11 9.20
C GLN A 28 -1.28 -9.97 9.41
N PHE A 29 -0.57 -9.25 8.54
CA PHE A 29 0.90 -9.20 8.56
C PHE A 29 1.44 -7.84 9.02
N ALA A 30 2.48 -7.87 9.85
CA ALA A 30 3.30 -6.71 10.25
C ALA A 30 2.54 -5.52 10.87
N GLY A 31 1.48 -5.76 11.66
CA GLY A 31 0.86 -4.70 12.48
C GLY A 31 -0.25 -3.89 11.80
N GLY A 32 -0.84 -4.39 10.71
CA GLY A 32 -2.06 -3.83 10.13
C GLY A 32 -1.84 -2.80 9.02
N LEU A 33 -2.94 -2.17 8.59
CA LEU A 33 -3.00 -1.06 7.61
C LEU A 33 -2.15 0.18 7.98
N ARG A 34 -1.54 0.19 9.17
CA ARG A 34 -0.63 1.24 9.64
C ARG A 34 0.70 1.20 8.90
N ASN A 35 1.17 0.00 8.60
CA ASN A 35 2.48 -0.26 7.98
C ASN A 35 2.40 -0.59 6.50
N TRP A 36 1.18 -0.83 5.98
CA TRP A 36 0.94 -1.20 4.59
C TRP A 36 0.08 -0.14 3.91
N THR A 37 0.40 0.16 2.66
CA THR A 37 -0.41 1.03 1.79
C THR A 37 -0.94 0.21 0.63
N VAL A 38 -2.26 0.14 0.49
CA VAL A 38 -2.96 -0.56 -0.61
C VAL A 38 -3.06 0.38 -1.79
N VAL A 39 -2.66 -0.08 -2.98
CA VAL A 39 -2.63 0.71 -4.22
C VAL A 39 -3.20 -0.14 -5.35
N GLU A 40 -4.03 0.44 -6.21
CA GLU A 40 -4.46 -0.22 -7.45
C GLU A 40 -3.27 -0.39 -8.41
N ALA A 41 -2.95 -1.64 -8.75
CA ALA A 41 -1.97 -1.98 -9.78
C ALA A 41 -2.59 -1.70 -11.16
N GLY A 42 -2.49 -0.44 -11.55
CA GLY A 42 -3.11 0.15 -12.75
C GLY A 42 -3.38 1.65 -12.61
N ARG A 43 -3.47 2.15 -11.36
CA ARG A 43 -3.66 3.59 -11.04
C ARG A 43 -2.47 4.23 -10.33
N GLY A 44 -1.53 3.41 -9.86
CA GLY A 44 -0.50 3.79 -8.89
C GLY A 44 0.83 4.31 -9.44
N ALA A 45 0.82 5.38 -10.23
CA ALA A 45 1.99 6.26 -10.35
C ALA A 45 1.88 7.54 -9.50
N GLN A 46 0.71 7.86 -8.94
CA GLN A 46 0.48 9.15 -8.27
C GLN A 46 0.21 9.08 -6.75
N GLU A 47 -0.12 7.92 -6.17
CA GLU A 47 -0.55 7.86 -4.76
C GLU A 47 0.46 7.16 -3.84
N ALA A 48 1.71 7.65 -3.90
CA ALA A 48 2.69 7.49 -2.83
C ALA A 48 3.68 8.66 -2.85
N ALA A 49 3.17 9.89 -3.01
CA ALA A 49 3.91 11.05 -2.54
C ALA A 49 3.68 11.14 -1.03
N PRO A 50 4.72 11.08 -0.18
CA PRO A 50 4.57 11.43 1.22
C PRO A 50 4.01 12.86 1.28
N ARG A 51 2.89 13.04 1.97
CA ARG A 51 2.52 14.35 2.51
C ARG A 51 3.47 14.64 3.67
N ASP A 52 4.72 14.91 3.35
CA ASP A 52 5.66 15.57 4.23
C ASP A 52 5.96 16.94 3.60
N GLU A 53 5.45 17.97 4.28
CA GLU A 53 6.11 19.26 4.44
C GLU A 53 6.49 20.06 3.18
N GLN A 54 5.55 20.86 2.68
CA GLN A 54 5.89 22.14 2.05
C GLN A 54 4.96 23.21 2.63
N GLY A 55 5.43 23.84 3.72
CA GLY A 55 4.62 24.72 4.55
C GLY A 55 5.43 25.66 5.44
N ARG A 56 6.36 26.38 4.81
CA ARG A 56 7.00 27.64 5.23
C ARG A 56 8.15 27.61 6.24
#